data_AF-A0A0F9QWC3-F1
#
_entry.id   AF-A0A0F9QWC3-F1
#
_cell.length_a   1.000
_cell.length_b   1.000
_cell.length_c   1.000
_cell.angle_alpha   90.00
_cell.angle_beta   90.00
_cell.angle_gamma   90.00
#
_symmetry.space_group_name_H-M   'P 1'
#
loop_
_entity.id
_entity.type
_entity.pdbx_description
1 polymer ?
#
loop_
_entity_poly.entity_id
_entity_poly.type
_entity_poly.pdbx_seq_one_letter_code
_entity_poly.pdbx_strand_id
1 'polypeptide(L)'
;MGGPATIEELAEKQAVLSKEVGEAKEAKLLDAKREQLARHQDELREIASVTPVNIIPEREAKELKRIVVGFANGALDKAHGDIAKAVVNWTAVEWEAELSQRFPPTLAPNANKIIFEVGAWLDQFPKILRAIAVERHRLYVQKTTPQKMHLEQEIAKLKGDLGVR
;
A
#
# COMPACT_ATOMS: atom_id res chain seq x y z
N MET A 1 47.25 -53.01 -8.62
CA MET A 1 46.06 -53.79 -8.19
C MET A 1 45.72 -53.33 -6.79
N GLY A 2 44.59 -52.65 -6.59
CA GLY A 2 44.12 -52.32 -5.25
C GLY A 2 43.51 -53.58 -4.63
N GLY A 3 44.08 -54.06 -3.52
CA GLY A 3 43.48 -55.14 -2.73
C GLY A 3 42.11 -54.69 -2.19
N PRO A 4 41.20 -55.65 -1.87
CA PRO A 4 39.91 -55.30 -1.30
C PRO A 4 40.09 -54.52 0.00
N ALA A 5 39.39 -53.38 0.12
CA ALA A 5 39.40 -52.56 1.31
C ALA A 5 39.04 -53.41 2.53
N THR A 6 39.77 -53.23 3.64
CA THR A 6 39.49 -53.96 4.88
C THR A 6 38.15 -53.52 5.46
N ILE A 7 37.53 -54.36 6.28
CA ILE A 7 36.26 -54.03 6.96
C ILE A 7 36.42 -52.75 7.80
N GLU A 8 37.59 -52.54 8.40
CA GLU A 8 37.93 -51.33 9.16
C GLU A 8 38.00 -50.08 8.26
N GLU A 9 38.64 -50.15 7.09
CA GLU A 9 38.68 -49.04 6.13
C GLU A 9 37.26 -48.67 5.62
N LEU A 10 36.39 -49.66 5.45
CA LEU A 10 34.99 -49.43 5.05
C LEU A 10 34.18 -48.79 6.19
N ALA A 11 34.39 -49.20 7.44
CA ALA A 11 33.73 -48.63 8.60
C ALA A 11 34.15 -47.16 8.84
N GLU A 12 35.44 -46.84 8.69
CA GLU A 12 35.93 -45.46 8.78
C GLU A 12 35.35 -44.58 7.68
N LYS A 13 35.33 -45.06 6.43
CA LYS A 13 34.69 -44.34 5.31
C LYS A 13 33.21 -44.12 5.55
N GLN A 14 32.49 -45.11 6.10
CA GLN A 14 31.08 -44.96 6.44
C GLN A 14 30.86 -43.91 7.54
N ALA A 15 31.73 -43.84 8.55
CA ALA A 15 31.65 -42.85 9.61
C ALA A 15 31.89 -41.42 9.08
N VAL A 16 32.90 -41.24 8.22
CA VAL A 16 33.18 -39.95 7.57
C VAL A 16 32.01 -39.51 6.71
N LEU A 17 31.49 -40.40 5.83
CA LEU A 17 30.34 -40.09 4.99
C LEU A 17 29.08 -39.77 5.81
N SER A 18 28.86 -40.49 6.92
CA SER A 18 27.72 -40.21 7.80
C SER A 18 27.81 -38.84 8.45
N LYS A 19 29.02 -38.42 8.82
CA LYS A 19 29.29 -37.07 9.36
C LYS A 19 29.07 -35.99 8.28
N GLU A 20 29.65 -36.16 7.10
CA GLU A 20 29.49 -35.23 5.98
C GLU A 20 28.03 -35.07 5.56
N VAL A 21 27.27 -36.17 5.51
CA VAL A 21 25.82 -36.14 5.24
C VAL A 21 25.05 -35.41 6.34
N GLY A 22 25.45 -35.56 7.60
CA GLY A 22 24.89 -34.82 8.73
C GLY A 22 25.10 -33.31 8.58
N GLU A 23 26.34 -32.90 8.37
CA GLU A 23 26.73 -31.49 8.17
C GLU A 23 26.03 -30.88 6.94
N ALA A 24 25.94 -31.61 5.83
CA ALA A 24 25.26 -31.15 4.63
C ALA A 24 23.75 -30.97 4.82
N LYS A 25 23.09 -31.84 5.61
CA LYS A 25 21.67 -31.69 5.96
C LYS A 25 21.44 -30.48 6.85
N GLU A 26 22.33 -30.25 7.82
CA GLU A 26 22.26 -29.11 8.72
C GLU A 26 22.48 -27.79 7.98
N ALA A 27 23.46 -27.73 7.07
CA ALA A 27 23.68 -26.57 6.21
C ALA A 27 22.43 -26.24 5.37
N LYS A 28 21.83 -27.24 4.71
CA LYS A 28 20.59 -27.05 3.95
C LYS A 28 19.42 -26.54 4.81
N LEU A 29 19.31 -27.03 6.05
CA LEU A 29 18.27 -26.57 6.98
C LEU A 29 18.50 -25.10 7.37
N LEU A 30 19.74 -24.71 7.64
CA LEU A 30 20.09 -23.33 7.97
C LEU A 30 19.81 -22.38 6.79
N ASP A 31 20.12 -22.79 5.57
CA ASP A 31 19.84 -21.99 4.37
C ASP A 31 18.33 -21.81 4.15
N ALA A 32 17.54 -22.87 4.33
CA ALA A 32 16.09 -22.78 4.26
C ALA A 32 15.52 -21.83 5.32
N LYS A 33 16.05 -21.86 6.55
CA LYS A 33 15.67 -20.92 7.62
C LYS A 33 16.04 -19.47 7.29
N ARG A 34 17.19 -19.24 6.65
CA ARG A 34 17.61 -17.89 6.20
C ARG A 34 16.69 -17.36 5.11
N GLU A 35 16.32 -18.18 4.14
CA GLU A 35 15.37 -17.82 3.09
C GLU A 35 13.99 -17.51 3.68
N GLN A 36 13.52 -18.32 4.62
CA GLN A 36 12.27 -18.07 5.34
C GLN A 36 12.32 -16.76 6.13
N LEU A 37 13.44 -16.48 6.83
CA LEU A 37 13.63 -15.24 7.55
C LEU A 37 13.55 -14.02 6.63
N ALA A 38 14.20 -14.09 5.45
CA ALA A 38 14.16 -13.02 4.47
C ALA A 38 12.73 -12.76 3.96
N ARG A 39 11.99 -13.82 3.60
CA ARG A 39 10.58 -13.71 3.18
C ARG A 39 9.70 -13.05 4.24
N HIS A 40 9.81 -13.50 5.48
CA HIS A 40 9.02 -12.96 6.59
C HIS A 40 9.35 -11.48 6.87
N GLN A 41 10.61 -11.10 6.73
CA GLN A 41 11.05 -9.71 6.85
C GLN A 41 10.51 -8.82 5.73
N ASP A 42 10.47 -9.34 4.49
CA ASP A 42 9.90 -8.63 3.35
C ASP A 42 8.39 -8.46 3.50
N GLU A 43 7.66 -9.51 3.89
CA GLU A 43 6.22 -9.44 4.18
C GLU A 43 5.92 -8.43 5.31
N LEU A 44 6.72 -8.44 6.39
CA LEU A 44 6.58 -7.50 7.49
C LEU A 44 6.83 -6.05 7.02
N ARG A 45 7.83 -5.84 6.14
CA ARG A 45 8.13 -4.53 5.56
C ARG A 45 7.00 -4.06 4.65
N GLU A 46 6.44 -4.94 3.83
CA GLU A 46 5.28 -4.62 2.99
C GLU A 46 4.10 -4.16 3.85
N ILE A 47 3.79 -4.91 4.93
CA ILE A 47 2.73 -4.54 5.87
C ILE A 47 3.00 -3.18 6.53
N ALA A 48 4.24 -2.93 6.94
CA ALA A 48 4.65 -1.68 7.56
C ALA A 48 4.70 -0.49 6.58
N SER A 49 4.80 -0.74 5.27
CA SER A 49 4.88 0.29 4.23
C SER A 49 3.53 0.92 3.88
N VAL A 50 2.42 0.30 4.30
CA VAL A 50 1.08 0.81 4.03
C VAL A 50 0.78 1.97 4.96
N THR A 51 0.52 3.13 4.36
CA THR A 51 0.19 4.40 5.00
C THR A 51 -1.15 4.92 4.48
N PRO A 52 -1.80 5.89 5.15
CA PRO A 52 -3.00 6.51 4.62
C PRO A 52 -2.82 7.10 3.21
N VAL A 53 -1.60 7.51 2.84
CA VAL A 53 -1.32 8.18 1.56
C VAL A 53 -1.30 7.18 0.39
N ASN A 54 -0.82 5.95 0.61
CA ASN A 54 -0.69 4.92 -0.44
C ASN A 54 -1.73 3.80 -0.33
N ILE A 55 -2.61 3.82 0.67
CA ILE A 55 -3.66 2.79 0.84
C ILE A 55 -4.81 2.92 -0.16
N ILE A 56 -4.95 4.08 -0.80
CA ILE A 56 -5.82 4.25 -1.96
C ILE A 56 -4.93 4.09 -3.20
N PRO A 57 -5.10 3.02 -3.99
CA PRO A 57 -4.36 2.86 -5.24
C PRO A 57 -4.59 4.07 -6.16
N GLU A 58 -3.56 4.48 -6.89
CA GLU A 58 -3.62 5.66 -7.77
C GLU A 58 -4.79 5.60 -8.78
N ARG A 59 -5.08 4.40 -9.29
CA ARG A 59 -6.24 4.15 -10.17
C ARG A 59 -7.56 4.50 -9.49
N GLU A 60 -7.72 4.14 -8.24
CA GLU A 60 -8.94 4.39 -7.48
C GLU A 60 -9.06 5.86 -7.06
N ALA A 61 -7.94 6.51 -6.73
CA ALA A 61 -7.91 7.97 -6.54
C ALA A 61 -8.34 8.72 -7.82
N LYS A 62 -7.92 8.24 -9.00
CA LYS A 62 -8.36 8.75 -10.30
C LYS A 62 -9.85 8.46 -10.57
N GLU A 63 -10.35 7.29 -10.21
CA GLU A 63 -11.77 6.92 -10.29
C GLU A 63 -12.64 7.83 -9.41
N LEU A 64 -12.26 8.00 -8.14
CA LEU A 64 -12.96 8.88 -7.20
C LEU A 64 -12.95 10.33 -7.69
N LYS A 65 -11.81 10.83 -8.16
CA LYS A 65 -11.72 12.15 -8.78
C LYS A 65 -12.66 12.29 -9.98
N ARG A 66 -12.75 11.26 -10.84
CA ARG A 66 -13.65 11.25 -12.00
C ARG A 66 -15.13 11.22 -11.60
N ILE A 67 -15.52 10.44 -10.59
CA ILE A 67 -16.89 10.43 -10.06
C ILE A 67 -17.27 11.82 -9.53
N VAL A 68 -16.34 12.46 -8.84
CA VAL A 68 -16.48 13.80 -8.25
C VAL A 68 -16.59 14.87 -9.32
N VAL A 69 -15.73 14.83 -10.33
CA VAL A 69 -15.84 15.70 -11.51
C VAL A 69 -17.16 15.44 -12.24
N GLY A 70 -17.61 14.19 -12.36
CA GLY A 70 -18.90 13.85 -12.96
C GLY A 70 -20.10 14.41 -12.18
N PHE A 71 -20.05 14.38 -10.85
CA PHE A 71 -21.08 14.96 -9.99
C PHE A 71 -21.10 16.49 -10.09
N ALA A 72 -19.92 17.13 -10.08
CA ALA A 72 -19.78 18.56 -10.31
C ALA A 72 -20.33 18.94 -11.71
N ASN A 73 -19.98 18.18 -12.75
CA ASN A 73 -20.50 18.39 -14.11
C ASN A 73 -22.02 18.25 -14.17
N GLY A 74 -22.61 17.22 -13.56
CA GLY A 74 -24.07 17.06 -13.55
C GLY A 74 -24.81 18.15 -12.76
N ALA A 75 -24.21 18.66 -11.68
CA ALA A 75 -24.73 19.82 -10.95
C ALA A 75 -24.62 21.12 -11.76
N LEU A 76 -23.56 21.26 -12.54
CA LEU A 76 -23.32 22.44 -13.38
C LEU A 76 -24.07 22.40 -14.73
N ASP A 77 -24.35 21.23 -15.27
CA ASP A 77 -25.21 21.06 -16.46
C ASP A 77 -26.65 21.52 -16.14
N LYS A 78 -27.11 21.33 -14.88
CA LYS A 78 -28.34 21.93 -14.37
C LYS A 78 -28.24 23.47 -14.17
N ALA A 79 -27.03 24.02 -14.19
CA ALA A 79 -26.71 25.43 -13.93
C ALA A 79 -26.50 26.29 -15.18
N HIS A 80 -26.72 25.74 -16.37
CA HIS A 80 -26.38 26.28 -17.69
C HIS A 80 -24.90 26.02 -18.05
N GLY A 81 -24.71 25.22 -19.10
CA GLY A 81 -23.48 24.51 -19.47
C GLY A 81 -22.24 25.34 -19.84
N ASP A 82 -22.32 26.67 -19.81
CA ASP A 82 -21.16 27.55 -20.01
C ASP A 82 -20.42 27.84 -18.69
N ILE A 83 -21.13 27.79 -17.56
CA ILE A 83 -20.53 27.87 -16.20
C ILE A 83 -19.85 26.55 -15.85
N ALA A 84 -20.43 25.44 -16.31
CA ALA A 84 -19.95 24.07 -16.06
C ALA A 84 -18.54 23.79 -16.59
N LYS A 85 -18.24 24.29 -17.79
CA LYS A 85 -16.99 23.98 -18.49
C LYS A 85 -15.78 24.73 -17.96
N ALA A 86 -15.97 25.88 -17.31
CA ALA A 86 -14.89 26.67 -16.72
C ALA A 86 -14.38 26.11 -15.39
N VAL A 87 -15.27 25.44 -14.65
CA VAL A 87 -15.09 24.95 -13.28
C VAL A 87 -14.13 23.76 -13.15
N VAL A 88 -14.10 22.88 -14.15
CA VAL A 88 -13.48 21.54 -14.01
C VAL A 88 -11.95 21.56 -14.07
N ASN A 89 -11.34 22.65 -14.54
CA ASN A 89 -9.92 22.69 -14.87
C ASN A 89 -9.07 23.57 -13.95
N TRP A 90 -9.65 24.15 -12.89
CA TRP A 90 -8.93 25.09 -12.02
C TRP A 90 -8.74 24.57 -10.60
N THR A 91 -7.57 24.89 -10.03
CA THR A 91 -7.32 24.81 -8.59
C THR A 91 -8.18 25.82 -7.83
N ALA A 92 -8.39 25.65 -6.53
CA ALA A 92 -9.21 26.54 -5.71
C ALA A 92 -8.80 28.04 -5.82
N VAL A 93 -7.50 28.31 -6.05
CA VAL A 93 -6.94 29.65 -6.21
C VAL A 93 -7.24 30.25 -7.59
N GLU A 94 -7.16 29.44 -8.64
CA GLU A 94 -7.54 29.84 -10.00
C GLU A 94 -9.07 30.06 -10.10
N TRP A 95 -9.82 29.35 -9.26
CA TRP A 95 -11.27 29.48 -9.10
C TRP A 95 -11.72 30.83 -8.55
N GLU A 96 -11.19 31.29 -7.41
CA GLU A 96 -11.58 32.59 -6.83
C GLU A 96 -11.25 33.76 -7.76
N ALA A 97 -10.10 33.69 -8.42
CA ALA A 97 -9.64 34.73 -9.34
C ALA A 97 -10.54 34.84 -10.57
N GLU A 98 -10.87 33.72 -11.22
CA GLU A 98 -11.66 33.79 -12.44
C GLU A 98 -13.17 33.89 -12.18
N LEU A 99 -13.69 33.34 -11.08
CA LEU A 99 -15.08 33.59 -10.70
C LEU A 99 -15.35 35.08 -10.52
N SER A 100 -14.43 35.79 -9.87
CA SER A 100 -14.55 37.23 -9.65
C SER A 100 -14.49 38.04 -10.95
N GLN A 101 -13.80 37.54 -11.97
CA GLN A 101 -13.71 38.19 -13.29
C GLN A 101 -14.88 37.86 -14.22
N ARG A 102 -15.32 36.59 -14.27
CA ARG A 102 -16.39 36.13 -15.18
C ARG A 102 -17.79 36.25 -14.61
N PHE A 103 -17.92 36.25 -13.29
CA PHE A 103 -19.20 36.29 -12.59
C PHE A 103 -19.26 37.48 -11.64
N PRO A 104 -19.37 38.71 -12.16
CA PRO A 104 -19.59 39.89 -11.32
C PRO A 104 -20.89 39.75 -10.51
N PRO A 105 -21.04 40.44 -9.37
CA PRO A 105 -22.18 40.32 -8.45
C PRO A 105 -23.56 40.60 -9.06
N THR A 106 -23.62 41.01 -10.33
CA THR A 106 -24.81 41.24 -11.14
C THR A 106 -25.41 39.98 -11.79
N LEU A 107 -24.82 38.80 -11.63
CA LEU A 107 -25.41 37.56 -12.16
C LEU A 107 -26.71 37.16 -11.47
N ALA A 108 -27.56 36.44 -12.21
CA ALA A 108 -28.80 35.88 -11.70
C ALA A 108 -28.53 35.07 -10.42
N PRO A 109 -29.32 35.25 -9.33
CA PRO A 109 -29.06 34.63 -8.02
C PRO A 109 -28.85 33.11 -8.04
N ASN A 110 -29.48 32.43 -9.00
CA ASN A 110 -29.35 30.98 -9.19
C ASN A 110 -27.95 30.55 -9.65
N ALA A 111 -27.25 31.36 -10.46
CA ALA A 111 -25.89 31.06 -10.90
C ALA A 111 -24.88 31.21 -9.74
N ASN A 112 -25.02 32.26 -8.92
CA ASN A 112 -24.19 32.47 -7.73
C ASN A 112 -24.36 31.34 -6.70
N LYS A 113 -25.60 30.85 -6.52
CA LYS A 113 -25.89 29.72 -5.64
C LYS A 113 -25.17 28.45 -6.09
N ILE A 114 -25.18 28.15 -7.39
CA ILE A 114 -24.57 26.92 -7.89
C ILE A 114 -23.03 27.00 -7.87
N ILE A 115 -22.47 28.16 -8.20
CA ILE A 115 -21.03 28.43 -8.05
C ILE A 115 -20.58 28.18 -6.60
N PHE A 116 -21.36 28.68 -5.63
CA PHE A 116 -21.08 28.50 -4.20
C PHE A 116 -21.23 27.03 -3.75
N GLU A 117 -22.28 26.33 -4.20
CA GLU A 117 -22.50 24.91 -3.90
C GLU A 117 -21.37 24.02 -4.46
N VAL A 118 -20.91 24.30 -5.67
CA VAL A 118 -19.80 23.55 -6.29
C VAL A 118 -18.46 23.87 -5.64
N GLY A 119 -18.19 25.13 -5.31
CA GLY A 119 -17.00 25.52 -4.55
C GLY A 119 -16.95 24.84 -3.18
N ALA A 120 -18.07 24.84 -2.44
CA ALA A 120 -18.18 24.16 -1.15
C ALA A 120 -17.93 22.65 -1.27
N TRP A 121 -18.36 22.01 -2.36
CA TRP A 121 -18.15 20.58 -2.59
C TRP A 121 -16.69 20.25 -2.93
N LEU A 122 -16.04 21.08 -3.74
CA LEU A 122 -14.61 20.96 -4.06
C LEU A 122 -13.72 21.15 -2.83
N ASP A 123 -14.09 22.03 -1.91
CA ASP A 123 -13.39 22.20 -0.62
C ASP A 123 -13.57 21.01 0.34
N GLN A 124 -14.70 20.32 0.25
CA GLN A 124 -14.98 19.14 1.07
C GLN A 124 -14.35 17.87 0.50
N PHE A 125 -14.15 17.79 -0.81
CA PHE A 125 -13.70 16.56 -1.46
C PHE A 125 -12.33 16.04 -0.97
N PRO A 126 -11.26 16.85 -0.86
CA PRO A 126 -9.99 16.41 -0.28
C PRO A 126 -10.13 15.91 1.17
N LYS A 127 -11.06 16.49 1.95
CA LYS A 127 -11.34 16.08 3.33
C LYS A 127 -12.03 14.72 3.35
N ILE A 128 -12.97 14.47 2.44
CA ILE A 128 -13.64 13.18 2.27
C ILE A 128 -12.65 12.10 1.86
N LEU A 129 -11.79 12.36 0.86
CA LEU A 129 -10.74 11.42 0.45
C LEU A 129 -9.80 11.07 1.60
N ARG A 130 -9.38 12.08 2.37
CA ARG A 130 -8.54 11.87 3.55
C ARG A 130 -9.25 11.02 4.60
N ALA A 131 -10.53 11.27 4.87
CA ALA A 131 -11.31 10.47 5.81
C ALA A 131 -11.43 9.00 5.37
N ILE A 132 -11.69 8.75 4.07
CA ILE A 132 -11.73 7.39 3.49
C ILE A 132 -10.36 6.72 3.63
N ALA A 133 -9.27 7.42 3.32
CA ALA A 133 -7.91 6.90 3.46
C ALA A 133 -7.58 6.52 4.91
N VAL A 134 -7.94 7.37 5.87
CA VAL A 134 -7.75 7.10 7.31
C VAL A 134 -8.55 5.88 7.74
N GLU A 135 -9.82 5.79 7.34
CA GLU A 135 -10.68 4.68 7.75
C GLU A 135 -10.24 3.35 7.11
N ARG A 136 -9.83 3.38 5.84
CA ARG A 136 -9.23 2.20 5.19
C ARG A 136 -7.93 1.78 5.86
N HIS A 137 -7.08 2.73 6.22
CA HIS A 137 -5.86 2.43 6.96
C HIS A 137 -6.17 1.83 8.34
N ARG A 138 -7.18 2.34 9.05
CA ARG A 138 -7.66 1.76 10.31
C ARG A 138 -8.10 0.30 10.13
N LEU A 139 -8.91 0.01 9.10
CA LEU A 139 -9.36 -1.35 8.79
C LEU A 139 -8.20 -2.27 8.38
N TYR A 140 -7.26 -1.74 7.58
CA TYR A 140 -6.06 -2.46 7.20
C TYR A 140 -5.24 -2.85 8.43
N VAL A 141 -4.93 -1.89 9.31
CA VAL A 141 -4.19 -2.13 10.56
C VAL A 141 -4.94 -3.16 11.42
N GLN A 142 -6.26 -3.04 11.57
CA GLN A 142 -7.04 -4.03 12.31
C GLN A 142 -6.91 -5.45 11.74
N LYS A 143 -6.92 -5.59 10.41
CA LYS A 143 -6.80 -6.87 9.73
C LYS A 143 -5.37 -7.44 9.80
N THR A 144 -4.35 -6.60 9.68
CA THR A 144 -2.95 -7.02 9.60
C THR A 144 -2.22 -7.07 10.93
N THR A 145 -2.76 -6.48 12.02
CA THR A 145 -2.16 -6.54 13.36
C THR A 145 -1.89 -7.98 13.83
N PRO A 146 -2.84 -8.94 13.73
CA PRO A 146 -2.58 -10.32 14.11
C PRO A 146 -1.47 -10.98 13.27
N GLN A 147 -1.47 -10.72 11.96
CA GLN A 147 -0.47 -11.24 11.04
C GLN A 147 0.92 -10.67 11.34
N LYS A 148 0.99 -9.36 11.62
CA LYS A 148 2.21 -8.66 12.02
C LYS A 148 2.80 -9.27 13.30
N MET A 149 1.99 -9.45 14.34
CA MET A 149 2.45 -10.07 15.59
C MET A 149 2.96 -11.49 15.36
N HIS A 150 2.28 -12.27 14.52
CA HIS A 150 2.71 -13.62 14.18
C HIS A 150 4.05 -13.62 13.43
N LEU A 151 4.20 -12.79 12.40
CA LEU A 151 5.46 -12.62 11.66
C LEU A 151 6.60 -12.17 12.58
N GLU A 152 6.36 -11.23 13.48
CA GLU A 152 7.36 -10.79 14.47
C GLU A 152 7.83 -11.93 15.37
N GLN A 153 6.92 -12.80 15.82
CA GLN A 153 7.26 -13.99 16.60
C GLN A 153 8.05 -15.02 15.78
N GLU A 154 7.65 -15.28 14.54
CA GLU A 154 8.35 -16.22 13.66
C GLU A 154 9.75 -15.72 13.29
N ILE A 155 9.90 -14.42 13.02
CA ILE A 155 11.21 -13.78 12.79
C ILE A 155 12.08 -13.91 14.04
N ALA A 156 11.54 -13.62 15.24
CA ALA A 156 12.29 -13.75 16.48
C ALA A 156 12.75 -15.20 16.73
N LYS A 157 11.89 -16.19 16.44
CA LYS A 157 12.23 -17.60 16.52
C LYS A 157 13.33 -17.99 15.52
N LEU A 158 13.18 -17.61 14.25
CA LEU A 158 14.17 -17.90 13.21
C LEU A 158 15.53 -17.24 13.50
N LYS A 159 15.52 -16.01 14.02
CA LYS A 159 16.72 -15.33 14.51
C LYS A 159 17.42 -16.09 15.63
N GLY A 160 16.65 -16.57 16.62
CA GLY A 160 17.17 -17.42 17.71
C GLY A 160 17.78 -18.72 17.19
N ASP A 161 17.08 -19.42 16.29
CA ASP A 161 17.55 -20.65 15.65
C ASP A 161 18.83 -20.46 14.81
N LEU A 162 19.01 -19.28 14.23
CA LEU A 162 20.16 -18.93 13.39
C LEU A 162 21.30 -18.25 14.17
N GLY A 163 21.10 -17.94 15.46
CA GLY A 163 22.06 -17.20 16.27
C GLY A 163 22.25 -15.73 15.85
N VAL A 164 21.29 -15.16 15.10
CA VAL A 164 21.33 -13.78 14.60
C VAL A 164 20.59 -12.88 15.60
N ARG A 165 21.24 -11.82 16.09
CA ARG A 165 20.61 -10.81 16.95
C ARG A 165 19.73 -9.84 16.14
#